data_AF-R7TWE1-F1
#
_entry.id   AF-R7TWE1-F1
#
_cell.length_a   1.000
_cell.length_b   1.000
_cell.length_c   1.000
_cell.angle_alpha   90.00
_cell.angle_beta   90.00
_cell.angle_gamma   90.00
#
_symmetry.space_group_name_H-M   'P 1'
#
loop_
_entity.id
_entity.type
_entity.pdbx_description
1 polymer ?
#
loop_
_entity_poly.entity_id
_entity_poly.type
_entity_poly.pdbx_seq_one_letter_code
_entity_poly.pdbx_strand_id
1 'polypeptide(L)' 'STGHDDINTILIKTLHRELSQPLTLIINQMIATSIFPNSLKIAKIKPLYKKGNKHLCENYRPISL' A
#
# COMPACT_ATOMS: atom_id res chain seq x y z
N SER A 1 -0.72 -6.06 8.53
CA SER A 1 -0.54 -4.61 8.70
C SER A 1 -1.48 -3.90 7.75
N THR A 2 -1.97 -2.73 8.12
CA THR A 2 -2.75 -1.83 7.27
C THR A 2 -1.83 -0.78 6.65
N GLY A 3 -2.32 -0.12 5.58
CA GLY A 3 -1.64 0.99 4.90
C GLY A 3 -1.67 2.28 5.72
N HIS A 4 -1.62 3.42 5.05
CA HIS A 4 -1.79 4.74 5.68
C HIS A 4 -3.25 5.06 6.06
N ASP A 5 -4.21 4.41 5.40
CA ASP A 5 -5.65 4.57 5.58
C ASP A 5 -6.24 3.75 6.75
N ASP A 6 -5.41 2.92 7.39
CA ASP A 6 -5.78 1.99 8.46
C ASP A 6 -6.94 1.04 8.13
N ILE A 7 -7.20 0.80 6.83
CA ILE A 7 -8.24 -0.12 6.40
C ILE A 7 -7.79 -1.57 6.62
N ASN A 8 -8.64 -2.34 7.30
CA ASN A 8 -8.36 -3.74 7.61
C ASN A 8 -8.38 -4.61 6.34
N THR A 9 -7.32 -5.37 6.11
CA THR A 9 -7.21 -6.25 4.94
C THR A 9 -8.23 -7.39 4.93
N ILE A 10 -8.73 -7.80 6.11
CA ILE A 10 -9.81 -8.79 6.22
C ILE A 10 -11.08 -8.22 5.59
N LEU A 11 -11.42 -6.96 5.89
CA LEU A 11 -12.60 -6.30 5.31
C LEU A 11 -12.54 -6.27 3.78
N ILE A 12 -11.38 -5.89 3.22
CA ILE A 12 -11.16 -5.87 1.77
C ILE A 12 -11.31 -7.26 1.16
N LYS A 13 -10.76 -8.29 1.80
CA LYS A 13 -10.89 -9.68 1.33
C LYS A 13 -12.33 -10.18 1.38
N THR A 14 -13.08 -9.78 2.40
CA THR A 14 -14.50 -10.12 2.52
C THR A 14 -15.33 -9.46 1.42
N LEU A 15 -15.07 -8.18 1.13
CA LEU A 15 -15.83 -7.37 0.17
C LEU A 15 -15.25 -7.38 -1.25
N HIS A 16 -14.37 -8.33 -1.59
CA HIS A 16 -13.61 -8.28 -2.84
C HIS A 16 -14.51 -8.28 -4.10
N ARG A 17 -15.68 -8.92 -4.04
CA ARG A 17 -16.60 -9.01 -5.19
C ARG A 17 -17.28 -7.67 -5.45
N GLU A 18 -17.72 -7.03 -4.38
CA GLU A 18 -18.40 -5.74 -4.36
C GLU A 18 -17.43 -4.61 -4.71
N LEU A 19 -16.16 -4.72 -4.29
CA LEU A 19 -15.12 -3.72 -4.55
C LEU A 19 -14.50 -3.84 -5.95
N SER A 20 -14.52 -5.02 -6.58
CA SER A 20 -13.83 -5.25 -7.85
C SER A 20 -14.27 -4.29 -8.96
N GLN A 21 -15.59 -4.16 -9.18
CA GLN A 21 -16.15 -3.29 -10.21
C GLN A 21 -15.84 -1.79 -9.98
N PRO A 22 -16.14 -1.18 -8.81
CA PRO A 22 -15.85 0.22 -8.59
C PRO A 22 -14.35 0.53 -8.60
N LEU A 23 -13.50 -0.35 -8.05
CA LEU A 23 -12.05 -0.16 -8.10
C LEU A 23 -11.52 -0.20 -9.54
N THR A 24 -12.01 -1.13 -10.36
CA THR A 24 -11.63 -1.22 -11.78
C THR A 24 -11.98 0.06 -12.54
N LEU A 25 -13.19 0.59 -12.33
CA LEU A 25 -13.62 1.85 -12.93
C LEU A 25 -12.68 3.01 -12.56
N ILE A 26 -12.40 3.17 -11.26
CA ILE A 26 -11.54 4.24 -10.75
C ILE A 26 -10.11 4.11 -11.30
N ILE A 27 -9.54 2.90 -11.29
CA ILE A 27 -8.19 2.63 -11.79
C ILE A 27 -8.08 2.96 -13.29
N ASN A 28 -9.04 2.51 -14.09
CA ASN A 28 -9.05 2.79 -15.52
C ASN A 28 -9.16 4.30 -15.80
N GLN A 29 -9.97 5.02 -15.02
CA GLN A 29 -10.10 6.47 -15.14
C GLN A 29 -8.80 7.20 -14.77
N MET A 30 -8.13 6.79 -13.69
CA MET A 30 -6.83 7.38 -13.31
C MET A 30 -5.77 7.16 -14.40
N ILE A 31 -5.71 5.95 -14.99
CA ILE A 31 -4.78 5.64 -16.07
C ILE A 31 -5.09 6.49 -17.31
N ALA A 32 -6.36 6.52 -17.74
CA ALA A 32 -6.78 7.27 -18.94
C ALA A 32 -6.52 8.77 -18.82
N THR A 33 -6.70 9.33 -17.62
CA THR A 33 -6.53 10.78 -17.37
C THR A 33 -5.12 11.15 -16.92
N SER A 34 -4.28 10.17 -16.54
CA SER A 34 -3.01 10.38 -15.85
C SER A 34 -3.14 11.20 -14.55
N ILE A 35 -4.33 11.25 -13.95
CA ILE A 35 -4.60 11.98 -12.70
C ILE A 35 -4.74 10.96 -11.57
N PHE A 36 -3.84 11.08 -10.59
CA PHE A 36 -3.82 10.21 -9.41
C PHE A 36 -4.05 11.04 -8.13
N PRO A 37 -4.99 10.61 -7.25
CA PRO A 37 -5.19 11.22 -5.94
C PRO A 37 -3.90 11.26 -5.13
N ASN A 38 -3.69 12.34 -4.37
CA ASN A 38 -2.50 12.46 -3.52
C ASN A 38 -2.48 11.41 -2.40
N SER A 39 -3.64 10.93 -1.95
CA SER A 39 -3.74 9.83 -0.97
C SER A 39 -3.09 8.54 -1.47
N LEU A 40 -3.15 8.24 -2.78
CA LEU A 40 -2.55 7.05 -3.37
C LEU A 40 -1.05 7.18 -3.63
N LYS A 41 -0.46 8.36 -3.38
CA LYS A 41 0.99 8.62 -3.54
C LYS A 41 1.75 8.51 -2.22
N ILE A 42 1.06 8.26 -1.11
CA ILE A 42 1.65 8.17 0.22
C ILE A 42 2.18 6.75 0.45
N ALA A 43 3.46 6.64 0.83
CA ALA A 43 4.11 5.38 1.16
C ALA A 43 4.41 5.31 2.67
N LYS A 44 3.95 4.25 3.34
CA LYS A 44 4.24 4.00 4.76
C LYS A 44 5.54 3.20 4.88
N ILE A 45 6.66 3.89 5.10
CA ILE A 45 7.98 3.26 5.16
C ILE A 45 8.20 2.57 6.50
N LYS A 46 8.57 1.29 6.47
CA LYS A 46 9.06 0.54 7.64
C LYS A 46 10.44 -0.06 7.39
N PRO A 47 11.35 -0.01 8.37
CA PRO A 47 12.62 -0.72 8.28
C PRO A 47 12.40 -2.22 8.49
N LEU A 48 12.72 -3.02 7.48
CA LEU A 48 12.72 -4.48 7.57
C LEU A 48 14.16 -4.98 7.77
N TYR A 49 14.40 -5.66 8.87
CA TYR A 49 15.71 -6.25 9.13
C TYR A 49 16.08 -7.30 8.07
N LYS A 50 17.28 -7.19 7.51
CA LYS A 50 17.81 -8.10 6.48
C LYS A 50 18.71 -9.17 7.11
N LYS A 51 19.89 -8.79 7.62
CA LYS A 51 20.91 -9.67 8.24
C LYS A 51 21.99 -8.85 8.94
N GLY A 52 22.82 -9.45 9.80
CA GLY A 52 23.95 -8.80 10.46
C GLY A 52 23.66 -8.33 11.89
N ASN A 53 24.13 -7.14 12.26
CA ASN A 53 23.87 -6.54 13.57
C ASN A 53 22.57 -5.69 13.52
N LYS A 54 21.63 -5.95 14.43
CA LYS A 54 20.34 -5.23 14.54
C LYS A 54 20.49 -3.78 15.00
N HIS A 55 21.64 -3.38 15.53
CA HIS A 55 21.90 -2.01 15.95
C HIS A 55 22.49 -1.13 14.83
N LEU A 56 22.75 -1.70 13.65
CA LEU A 56 23.29 -0.98 12.49
C LEU A 56 22.19 -0.73 11.45
N CYS A 57 22.03 0.52 11.03
CA CYS A 57 20.99 0.92 10.09
C CYS A 57 21.15 0.26 8.71
N GLU A 58 22.38 0.03 8.22
CA GLU A 58 22.62 -0.59 6.91
C GLU A 58 22.10 -2.04 6.81
N ASN A 59 21.83 -2.67 7.95
CA ASN A 59 21.30 -4.03 8.02
C ASN A 59 19.77 -4.10 7.89
N TYR A 60 19.11 -2.96 7.63
CA TYR A 60 17.69 -2.84 7.37
C TYR A 60 17.43 -2.38 5.93
N ARG A 61 16.33 -2.82 5.35
CA ARG A 61 15.80 -2.33 4.07
C ARG A 61 14.55 -1.50 4.35
N PRO A 62 14.41 -0.29 3.80
CA PRO A 62 13.13 0.40 3.81
C PRO A 62 12.15 -0.37 2.92
N ILE A 63 11.02 -0.80 3.47
CA ILE A 63 9.89 -1.34 2.70
C ILE A 63 8.72 -0.37 2.78
N SER A 64 7.99 -0.22 1.68
CA SER A 64 6.67 0.41 1.72
C SER A 64 5.64 -0.66 2.08
N LEU A 65 4.79 -0.36 3.06
CA LEU A 65 3.58 -1.13 3.37
C LEU A 65 2.36 -0.53 2.70
#